data_AF-A0A382LD14-F1
#
_entry.id   AF-A0A382LD14-F1
#
_cell.length_a   1.000
_cell.length_b   1.000
_cell.length_c   1.000
_cell.angle_alpha   90.00
_cell.angle_beta   90.00
_cell.angle_gamma   90.00
#
_symmetry.space_group_name_H-M   'P 1'
#
loop_
_entity.id
_entity.type
_entity.pdbx_description
1 polymer ?
#
loop_
_entity_poly.entity_id
_entity_poly.type
_entity_poly.pdbx_seq_one_letter_code
_entity_poly.pdbx_strand_id
1 'polypeptide(L)'
;MKNKIYNTFDEAVADVPDGSTVMIPGFGGIGMPRNLIAALNRQGAKELTGVSNNAGNLDDKVDVSTLVEARQMKKMICAFTAPTHPSRITAFVEQYNNDEIEAELVPQGTLAERMRAAGSGIGGFYTPSSVGTELAGG
;
A
#
# COMPACT_ATOMS: atom_id res chain seq x y z
N MET A 1 -8.92 -14.68 22.81
CA MET A 1 -9.16 -13.24 23.03
C MET A 1 -10.67 -12.99 23.05
N LYS A 2 -11.23 -12.53 24.17
CA LYS A 2 -12.67 -12.21 24.27
C LYS A 2 -13.00 -10.74 23.92
N ASN A 3 -12.02 -9.83 24.02
CA ASN A 3 -12.16 -8.42 23.61
C ASN A 3 -11.10 -8.09 22.55
N LYS A 4 -11.50 -7.36 21.50
CA LYS A 4 -10.64 -6.89 20.39
C LYS A 4 -10.69 -5.36 20.22
N ILE A 5 -11.31 -4.66 21.17
CA ILE A 5 -11.37 -3.20 21.20
C ILE A 5 -10.11 -2.71 21.92
N TYR A 6 -9.38 -1.82 21.27
CA TYR A 6 -8.22 -1.10 21.82
C TYR A 6 -8.65 0.30 22.26
N ASN A 7 -7.98 0.85 23.29
CA ASN A 7 -8.32 2.18 23.79
C ASN A 7 -7.76 3.29 22.89
N THR A 8 -6.68 2.99 22.15
CA THR A 8 -6.06 3.91 21.22
C THR A 8 -5.67 3.22 19.92
N PHE A 9 -5.48 4.02 18.85
CA PHE A 9 -4.94 3.52 17.59
C PHE A 9 -3.47 3.11 17.71
N ASP A 10 -2.71 3.71 18.63
CA ASP A 10 -1.29 3.39 18.87
C ASP A 10 -1.15 1.98 19.45
N GLU A 11 -2.01 1.60 20.41
CA GLU A 11 -2.06 0.23 20.94
C GLU A 11 -2.40 -0.80 19.85
N ALA A 12 -3.23 -0.43 18.87
CA ALA A 12 -3.68 -1.32 17.81
C ALA A 12 -2.62 -1.62 16.74
N VAL A 13 -1.53 -0.85 16.70
CA VAL A 13 -0.42 -1.02 15.74
C VAL A 13 0.93 -1.26 16.43
N ALA A 14 0.95 -1.36 17.76
CA ALA A 14 2.17 -1.41 18.56
C ALA A 14 3.07 -2.62 18.24
N ASP A 15 2.48 -3.71 17.75
CA ASP A 15 3.14 -4.97 17.46
C ASP A 15 3.51 -5.15 15.98
N VAL A 16 3.43 -4.10 15.16
CA VAL A 16 3.88 -4.13 13.75
C VAL A 16 5.41 -3.98 13.69
N PRO A 17 6.18 -5.04 13.36
CA PRO A 17 7.63 -4.93 13.25
C PRO A 17 8.05 -4.29 11.92
N ASP A 18 9.30 -3.84 11.87
CA ASP A 18 9.98 -3.49 10.61
C ASP A 18 9.94 -4.66 9.63
N GLY A 19 9.89 -4.35 8.33
CA GLY A 19 9.82 -5.38 7.28
C GLY A 19 8.43 -5.98 7.06
N SER A 20 7.42 -5.55 7.81
CA SER A 20 6.05 -6.05 7.66
C SER A 20 5.45 -5.74 6.29
N THR A 21 4.62 -6.66 5.79
CA THR A 21 3.71 -6.37 4.68
C THR A 21 2.39 -5.86 5.23
N VAL A 22 2.01 -4.64 4.85
CA VAL A 22 0.79 -3.97 5.32
C VAL A 22 -0.18 -3.72 4.16
N MET A 23 -1.37 -4.31 4.26
CA MET A 23 -2.46 -4.07 3.31
C MET A 23 -3.29 -2.87 3.76
N ILE A 24 -3.39 -1.84 2.92
CA ILE A 24 -4.09 -0.60 3.23
C ILE A 24 -5.29 -0.48 2.28
N PRO A 25 -6.52 -0.56 2.79
CA PRO A 25 -7.72 -0.43 1.95
C PRO A 25 -7.96 1.03 1.56
N GLY A 26 -8.74 1.20 0.50
CA GLY A 26 -9.24 2.48 0.04
C GLY A 26 -9.11 2.67 -1.46
N PHE A 27 -9.89 3.61 -2.00
CA PHE A 27 -9.90 3.94 -3.43
C PHE A 27 -10.04 5.46 -3.59
N GLY A 28 -9.02 6.12 -4.13
CA GLY A 28 -9.03 7.58 -4.31
C GLY A 28 -9.34 8.38 -3.03
N GLY A 29 -8.87 7.90 -1.87
CA GLY A 29 -9.07 8.55 -0.56
C GLY A 29 -10.35 8.16 0.18
N ILE A 30 -11.26 7.40 -0.43
CA ILE A 30 -12.45 6.83 0.21
C ILE A 30 -12.10 5.50 0.88
N GLY A 31 -12.59 5.27 2.10
CA GLY A 31 -12.36 4.02 2.85
C GLY A 31 -10.97 3.90 3.51
N MET A 32 -10.19 4.98 3.53
CA MET A 32 -8.83 4.99 4.10
C MET A 32 -8.88 4.96 5.64
N PRO A 33 -8.14 4.05 6.31
CA PRO A 33 -8.10 3.97 7.78
C PRO A 33 -7.14 5.01 8.37
N ARG A 34 -7.47 6.30 8.18
CA ARG A 34 -6.58 7.45 8.43
C ARG A 34 -5.96 7.47 9.83
N ASN A 35 -6.74 7.14 10.86
CA ASN A 35 -6.23 7.13 12.24
C ASN A 35 -5.21 6.02 12.51
N LEU A 36 -5.39 4.84 11.90
CA LEU A 36 -4.43 3.74 12.01
C LEU A 36 -3.15 4.04 11.22
N ILE A 37 -3.27 4.68 10.04
CA ILE A 37 -2.10 5.14 9.28
C ILE A 37 -1.31 6.19 10.07
N ALA A 38 -2.00 7.16 10.67
CA ALA A 38 -1.37 8.15 11.53
C ALA A 38 -0.66 7.49 12.74
N ALA A 39 -1.28 6.48 13.33
CA ALA A 39 -0.68 5.71 14.43
C ALA A 39 0.54 4.92 13.97
N LEU A 40 0.48 4.23 12.83
CA LEU A 40 1.62 3.49 12.27
C LEU A 40 2.78 4.42 11.90
N ASN A 41 2.47 5.62 11.39
CA ASN A 41 3.47 6.66 11.13
C ASN A 41 4.18 7.09 12.44
N ARG A 42 3.42 7.32 13.53
CA ARG A 42 4.00 7.64 14.84
C ARG A 42 4.77 6.46 15.45
N GLN A 43 4.26 5.24 15.29
CA GLN A 43 4.88 4.02 15.80
C GLN A 43 6.24 3.77 15.15
N GLY A 44 6.39 4.14 13.87
CA GLY A 44 7.69 4.34 13.24
C GLY A 44 8.30 3.12 12.55
N ALA A 45 7.55 2.02 12.38
CA ALA A 45 8.04 0.85 11.66
C ALA A 45 8.58 1.21 10.26
N LYS A 46 9.72 0.60 9.91
CA LYS A 46 10.48 0.83 8.67
C LYS A 46 10.48 -0.40 7.78
N GLU A 47 11.03 -0.24 6.58
CA GLU A 47 11.17 -1.30 5.59
C GLU A 47 9.84 -1.99 5.21
N LEU A 48 8.72 -1.27 5.31
CA LEU A 48 7.40 -1.84 5.08
C LEU A 48 7.17 -2.14 3.60
N THR A 49 6.45 -3.24 3.33
CA THR A 49 5.87 -3.49 2.01
C THR A 49 4.40 -3.11 2.03
N GLY A 50 4.05 -2.00 1.39
CA GLY A 50 2.67 -1.54 1.27
C GLY A 50 1.94 -2.23 0.12
N VAL A 51 0.71 -2.70 0.38
CA VAL A 51 -0.20 -3.21 -0.63
C VAL A 51 -1.46 -2.36 -0.62
N SER A 52 -1.73 -1.64 -1.70
CA SER A 52 -2.83 -0.68 -1.79
C SER A 52 -3.28 -0.53 -3.24
N ASN A 53 -4.48 -0.02 -3.47
CA ASN A 53 -4.90 0.32 -4.83
C ASN A 53 -4.04 1.46 -5.42
N ASN A 54 -3.65 2.43 -4.59
CA ASN A 54 -2.90 3.63 -4.95
C ASN A 54 -1.72 3.86 -4.00
N ALA A 55 -0.69 4.56 -4.46
CA ALA A 55 0.48 4.93 -3.64
C ALA A 55 0.28 6.21 -2.78
N GLY A 56 -0.97 6.59 -2.51
CA GLY A 56 -1.36 7.81 -1.80
C GLY A 56 -2.01 8.87 -2.70
N ASN A 57 -2.62 9.89 -2.08
CA ASN A 57 -3.21 11.02 -2.79
C ASN A 57 -2.31 12.27 -2.66
N LEU A 58 -2.77 13.36 -3.28
CA LEU A 58 -2.12 14.67 -3.29
C LEU A 58 -2.91 15.70 -2.47
N ASP A 59 -3.75 15.24 -1.54
CA ASP A 59 -4.47 16.10 -0.60
C ASP A 59 -3.78 16.11 0.77
N ASP A 60 -4.10 17.09 1.62
CA ASP A 60 -3.43 17.25 2.92
C ASP A 60 -3.90 16.24 3.98
N LYS A 61 -4.59 15.16 3.58
CA LYS A 61 -5.18 14.21 4.51
C LYS A 61 -4.27 12.99 4.66
N VAL A 62 -4.17 12.47 5.88
CA VAL A 62 -3.40 11.25 6.16
C VAL A 62 -3.84 10.08 5.29
N ASP A 63 -2.91 9.53 4.50
CA ASP A 63 -3.08 8.33 3.71
C ASP A 63 -1.75 7.60 3.49
N VAL A 64 -1.68 6.68 2.52
CA VAL A 64 -0.46 5.92 2.21
C VAL A 64 0.75 6.83 1.95
N SER A 65 0.56 8.01 1.33
CA SER A 65 1.64 8.96 1.07
C SER A 65 2.33 9.39 2.35
N THR A 66 1.61 9.47 3.48
CA THR A 66 2.17 9.82 4.78
C THR A 66 3.30 8.87 5.19
N LEU A 67 3.15 7.57 4.94
CA LEU A 67 4.17 6.57 5.25
C LEU A 67 5.31 6.59 4.23
N VAL A 68 5.02 6.90 2.97
CA VAL A 68 6.03 7.08 1.92
C VAL A 68 6.89 8.31 2.21
N GLU A 69 6.29 9.47 2.49
CA GLU A 69 6.96 10.71 2.87
C GLU A 69 7.84 10.54 4.11
N ALA A 70 7.38 9.75 5.08
CA ALA A 70 8.14 9.41 6.28
C ALA A 70 9.28 8.39 6.03
N ARG A 71 9.49 7.95 4.78
CA ARG A 71 10.44 6.88 4.41
C ARG A 71 10.26 5.64 5.28
N GLN A 72 9.02 5.18 5.43
CA GLN A 72 8.68 3.94 6.14
C GLN A 72 8.45 2.76 5.20
N MET A 73 8.28 3.02 3.90
CA MET A 73 8.02 2.01 2.89
C MET A 73 9.30 1.66 2.13
N LYS A 74 9.63 0.36 2.07
CA LYS A 74 10.65 -0.20 1.17
C LYS A 74 10.07 -0.51 -0.20
N LYS A 75 8.82 -0.98 -0.26
CA LYS A 75 8.17 -1.43 -1.49
C LYS A 75 6.69 -1.07 -1.49
N MET A 76 6.17 -0.70 -2.67
CA MET A 76 4.73 -0.59 -2.92
C MET A 76 4.28 -1.57 -4.00
N ILE A 77 3.27 -2.36 -3.68
CA ILE A 77 2.51 -3.18 -4.63
C ILE A 77 1.18 -2.47 -4.89
N CYS A 78 1.01 -1.89 -6.07
CA CYS A 78 -0.12 -1.00 -6.37
C CYS A 78 -0.73 -1.25 -7.74
N ALA A 79 -2.02 -0.90 -7.87
CA ALA A 79 -2.71 -0.95 -9.16
C ALA A 79 -2.58 0.34 -9.97
N PHE A 80 -2.36 1.46 -9.29
CA PHE A 80 -2.21 2.76 -9.91
C PHE A 80 -1.18 3.59 -9.16
N THR A 81 -0.04 3.84 -9.81
CA THR A 81 1.11 4.56 -9.25
C THR A 81 1.21 6.00 -9.71
N ALA A 82 0.48 6.37 -10.77
CA ALA A 82 0.57 7.69 -11.39
C ALA A 82 -0.24 8.76 -10.63
N PRO A 83 0.19 10.02 -10.64
CA PRO A 83 -0.62 11.16 -10.19
C PRO A 83 -1.77 11.44 -11.16
N THR A 84 -2.82 12.11 -10.69
CA THR A 84 -3.97 12.52 -11.54
C THR A 84 -3.61 13.58 -12.58
N HIS A 85 -2.44 14.22 -12.46
CA HIS A 85 -1.92 15.17 -13.43
C HIS A 85 -0.41 14.99 -13.62
N PRO A 86 0.11 14.94 -14.86
CA PRO A 86 1.52 14.62 -15.15
C PRO A 86 2.52 15.66 -14.62
N SER A 87 2.06 16.88 -14.32
CA SER A 87 2.92 17.93 -13.74
C SER A 87 3.13 17.79 -12.22
N ARG A 88 2.48 16.84 -11.57
CA ARG A 88 2.58 16.66 -10.12
C ARG A 88 3.52 15.50 -9.84
N ILE A 89 4.59 15.75 -9.08
CA ILE A 89 5.50 14.72 -8.63
C ILE A 89 5.09 14.37 -7.19
N THR A 90 4.71 13.11 -6.95
CA THR A 90 4.40 12.61 -5.60
C THR A 90 5.71 12.17 -4.92
N ALA A 91 5.73 12.10 -3.59
CA ALA A 91 6.86 11.53 -2.86
C ALA A 91 7.20 10.11 -3.32
N PHE A 92 6.19 9.32 -3.69
CA PHE A 92 6.38 7.99 -4.27
C PHE A 92 7.14 8.04 -5.61
N VAL A 93 6.73 8.92 -6.54
CA VAL A 93 7.39 9.04 -7.85
C VAL A 93 8.83 9.53 -7.69
N GLU A 94 9.07 10.50 -6.81
CA GLU A 94 10.41 10.98 -6.50
C GLU A 94 11.30 9.86 -5.93
N GLN A 95 10.83 9.17 -4.89
CA GLN A 95 11.58 8.06 -4.28
C GLN A 95 11.81 6.91 -5.25
N TYR A 96 10.83 6.56 -6.09
CA TYR A 96 10.95 5.48 -7.06
C TYR A 96 12.01 5.81 -8.11
N ASN A 97 12.02 7.05 -8.63
CA ASN A 97 13.01 7.50 -9.60
C ASN A 97 14.43 7.62 -9.02
N ASN A 98 14.54 7.74 -7.69
CA ASN A 98 15.82 7.80 -6.97
C ASN A 98 16.26 6.43 -6.43
N ASP A 99 15.58 5.34 -6.81
CA ASP A 99 15.83 3.97 -6.30
C ASP A 99 15.71 3.85 -4.76
N GLU A 100 14.95 4.74 -4.12
CA GLU A 100 14.70 4.74 -2.65
C GLU A 100 13.53 3.83 -2.26
N ILE A 101 12.63 3.51 -3.19
CA ILE A 101 11.46 2.64 -2.96
C ILE A 101 11.21 1.73 -4.17
N GLU A 102 10.96 0.45 -3.93
CA GLU A 102 10.59 -0.50 -4.98
C GLU A 102 9.11 -0.37 -5.37
N ALA A 103 8.79 -0.63 -6.63
CA ALA A 103 7.41 -0.64 -7.13
C ALA A 103 7.07 -1.93 -7.87
N GLU A 104 5.90 -2.50 -7.58
CA GLU A 104 5.30 -3.59 -8.36
C GLU A 104 3.92 -3.13 -8.84
N LEU A 105 3.79 -2.90 -10.15
CA LEU A 105 2.53 -2.55 -10.78
C LEU A 105 1.73 -3.81 -11.08
N VAL A 106 0.50 -3.89 -10.57
CA VAL A 106 -0.39 -5.07 -10.71
C VAL A 106 -1.74 -4.62 -11.24
N PRO A 107 -2.32 -5.23 -12.28
CA PRO A 107 -3.67 -4.88 -12.73
C PRO A 107 -4.68 -4.91 -11.56
N GLN A 108 -5.54 -3.90 -11.44
CA GLN A 108 -6.40 -3.71 -10.27
C GLN A 108 -7.23 -4.96 -9.90
N GLY A 109 -7.85 -5.60 -10.89
CA GLY A 109 -8.60 -6.83 -10.68
C GLY A 109 -7.71 -8.00 -10.24
N THR A 110 -6.49 -8.10 -10.78
CA THR A 110 -5.51 -9.11 -10.38
C THR A 110 -5.03 -8.88 -8.95
N LEU A 111 -4.81 -7.63 -8.53
CA LEU A 111 -4.45 -7.30 -7.15
C LEU A 111 -5.54 -7.73 -6.16
N ALA A 112 -6.80 -7.39 -6.47
CA ALA A 112 -7.95 -7.79 -5.66
C ALA A 112 -8.08 -9.32 -5.57
N GLU A 113 -7.95 -10.03 -6.69
CA GLU A 113 -8.06 -11.48 -6.71
C GLU A 113 -6.87 -12.18 -6.03
N ARG A 114 -5.66 -11.61 -6.08
CA ARG A 114 -4.50 -12.07 -5.28
C ARG A 114 -4.81 -12.02 -3.78
N MET A 115 -5.36 -10.90 -3.30
CA MET A 115 -5.75 -10.77 -1.90
C MET A 115 -6.86 -11.75 -1.51
N ARG A 116 -7.88 -11.91 -2.36
CA ARG A 116 -8.97 -12.87 -2.15
C ARG A 116 -8.46 -14.33 -2.12
N ALA A 117 -7.60 -14.70 -3.06
CA ALA A 117 -6.98 -16.01 -3.15
C ALA A 117 -6.13 -16.32 -1.91
N ALA A 118 -5.27 -15.38 -1.50
CA ALA A 118 -4.45 -15.52 -0.30
C ALA A 118 -5.29 -15.71 0.97
N GLY A 119 -6.34 -14.90 1.15
CA GLY A 119 -7.27 -15.03 2.28
C GLY A 119 -8.09 -16.32 2.27
N SER A 120 -8.20 -16.99 1.11
CA SER A 120 -8.91 -18.26 0.93
C SER A 120 -7.98 -19.48 0.91
N GLY A 121 -6.67 -19.31 1.10
CA GLY A 121 -5.69 -20.41 1.04
C GLY A 121 -5.46 -20.98 -0.37
N ILE A 122 -5.69 -20.18 -1.42
CA ILE A 122 -5.48 -20.57 -2.82
C ILE A 122 -4.09 -20.10 -3.27
N GLY A 123 -3.23 -21.04 -3.69
CA GLY A 123 -1.83 -20.75 -4.03
C GLY A 123 -1.60 -19.93 -5.31
N GLY A 124 -2.62 -19.76 -6.16
CA GLY A 124 -2.56 -18.97 -7.38
C GLY A 124 -3.82 -19.14 -8.24
N PHE A 125 -3.99 -18.28 -9.23
CA PHE A 125 -5.10 -18.31 -10.18
C PHE A 125 -4.64 -17.84 -11.56
N TYR A 126 -5.39 -18.21 -12.60
CA TYR A 126 -5.17 -17.70 -13.95
C TYR A 126 -6.15 -16.57 -14.26
N THR A 127 -5.68 -15.55 -14.98
CA THR A 127 -6.49 -14.45 -15.47
C THR A 127 -5.97 -14.00 -16.84
N PRO A 128 -6.83 -13.58 -17.78
CA PRO A 128 -6.38 -13.00 -19.04
C PRO A 128 -5.82 -11.58 -18.89
N SER A 129 -6.02 -10.94 -17.72
CA SER A 129 -5.45 -9.63 -17.42
C SER A 129 -3.93 -9.64 -17.63
N SER A 130 -3.42 -8.60 -18.28
CA SER A 130 -2.01 -8.38 -18.70
C SER A 130 -1.45 -9.27 -19.81
N VAL A 131 -2.18 -10.27 -20.32
CA VAL A 131 -1.70 -11.10 -21.45
C VAL A 131 -1.35 -10.21 -22.65
N GLY A 132 -0.13 -10.37 -23.17
CA GLY A 132 0.40 -9.59 -24.30
C GLY A 132 0.91 -8.19 -23.94
N THR A 133 1.05 -7.87 -22.65
CA THR A 133 1.63 -6.61 -22.15
C THR A 133 2.98 -6.84 -21.47
N GLU A 134 3.74 -5.77 -21.20
CA GLU A 134 5.00 -5.85 -20.46
C GLU A 134 4.85 -6.48 -19.08
N LEU A 135 3.69 -6.29 -18.44
CA LEU A 135 3.38 -6.88 -17.12
C LEU A 135 3.22 -8.42 -17.14
N ALA A 136 3.15 -9.04 -18.33
CA ALA A 136 3.18 -10.51 -18.43
C ALA A 136 4.61 -11.09 -18.43
N GLY A 137 5.64 -10.23 -18.49
CA GLY A 137 7.04 -10.63 -18.65
C GLY A 137 7.65 -11.38 -17.46
N GLY A 138 7.14 -11.17 -16.24
CA GLY A 138 7.71 -11.72 -15.01
C GLY A 138 8.95 -10.96 -14.56
#